data_AF-A0A139ICX4-F1
#
_entry.id   AF-A0A139ICX4-F1
#
_cell.length_a   1.000
_cell.length_b   1.000
_cell.length_c   1.000
_cell.angle_alpha   90.00
_cell.angle_beta   90.00
_cell.angle_gamma   90.00
#
_symmetry.space_group_name_H-M   'P 1'
#
loop_
_entity.id
_entity.type
_entity.pdbx_description
1 polymer ?
#
loop_
_entity_poly.entity_id
_entity_poly.type
_entity_poly.pdbx_seq_one_letter_code
_entity_poly.pdbx_strand_id
1 'polypeptide(L)'
;MASAQAPQQPPPPPPPPVFAPTTVIVTLMTPSSSSLAKLTFSDGYEYVFVRHHLLHRAVAYRDYDMRSPNQLLAITGDAEIKTKLAAQWIDDSKEYNTAGWNFWYSRILATQRFQAWRVDQLGLFNATNDLLLSGAPPTPREKSTTLEALVGAVAVDCQYHHPTIEKVMRALGIFWPYADEEKAALRQTFNL
;
A
#
# COMPACT_ATOMS: atom_id res chain seq x y z
N MET A 1 -21.66 -36.88 -40.27
CA MET A 1 -20.23 -36.69 -39.98
C MET A 1 -20.12 -35.93 -38.68
N ALA A 2 -19.61 -36.56 -37.62
CA ALA A 2 -19.45 -35.93 -36.31
C ALA A 2 -18.05 -35.32 -36.23
N SER A 3 -17.96 -33.99 -36.11
CA SER A 3 -16.69 -33.30 -35.90
C SER A 3 -16.21 -33.56 -34.47
N ALA A 4 -15.07 -34.24 -34.34
CA ALA A 4 -14.39 -34.39 -33.07
C ALA A 4 -13.89 -33.02 -32.59
N GLN A 5 -14.40 -32.56 -31.44
CA GLN A 5 -13.83 -31.42 -30.72
C GLN A 5 -12.43 -31.78 -30.24
N ALA A 6 -11.45 -30.98 -30.63
CA ALA A 6 -10.09 -31.08 -30.11
C ALA A 6 -10.10 -30.88 -28.58
N PRO A 7 -9.28 -31.62 -27.82
CA PRO A 7 -9.18 -31.46 -26.38
C PRO A 7 -8.75 -30.02 -26.05
N GLN A 8 -9.56 -29.33 -25.24
CA GLN A 8 -9.24 -28.00 -24.73
C GLN A 8 -7.92 -28.07 -23.94
N GLN A 9 -6.90 -27.36 -24.42
CA GLN A 9 -5.67 -27.14 -23.66
C GLN A 9 -6.02 -26.40 -22.36
N PRO A 10 -5.45 -26.81 -21.21
CA PRO A 10 -5.59 -26.03 -19.98
C PRO A 10 -5.03 -24.62 -20.20
N PRO A 11 -5.64 -23.59 -19.58
CA PRO A 11 -5.11 -22.23 -19.69
C PRO A 11 -3.65 -22.20 -19.21
N PRO A 12 -2.79 -21.40 -19.86
CA PRO A 12 -1.40 -21.28 -19.43
C PRO A 12 -1.33 -20.82 -17.96
N PRO A 13 -0.34 -21.30 -17.19
CA PRO A 13 -0.16 -20.85 -15.82
C PRO A 13 0.05 -19.32 -15.78
N PRO A 14 -0.47 -18.63 -14.76
CA PRO A 14 -0.26 -17.20 -14.63
C PRO A 14 1.23 -16.89 -14.55
N PRO A 15 1.68 -15.75 -15.11
CA PRO A 15 3.08 -15.34 -15.01
C PRO A 15 3.50 -15.23 -13.54
N PRO A 16 4.78 -15.52 -13.21
CA PRO A 16 5.28 -15.40 -11.85
C PRO A 16 5.08 -13.98 -11.32
N PRO A 17 4.81 -13.81 -10.01
CA PRO A 17 4.63 -12.49 -9.42
C PRO A 17 5.93 -11.69 -9.55
N VAL A 18 5.87 -10.59 -10.29
CA VAL A 18 7.02 -9.70 -10.54
C VAL A 18 7.39 -8.89 -9.30
N PHE A 19 6.44 -8.69 -8.39
CA PHE A 19 6.67 -8.10 -7.09
C PHE A 19 6.95 -9.18 -6.06
N ALA A 20 7.99 -8.99 -5.24
CA ALA A 20 8.20 -9.83 -4.07
C ALA A 20 6.91 -9.88 -3.23
N PRO A 21 6.46 -11.06 -2.78
CA PRO A 21 5.25 -11.16 -1.96
C PRO A 21 5.49 -10.44 -0.65
N THR A 22 4.97 -9.22 -0.56
CA THR A 22 5.00 -8.43 0.67
C THR A 22 3.67 -8.57 1.35
N THR A 23 3.64 -9.20 2.52
CA THR A 23 2.46 -9.21 3.37
C THR A 23 2.70 -8.27 4.54
N VAL A 24 1.63 -7.60 4.99
CA VAL A 24 1.66 -6.71 6.14
C VAL A 24 0.71 -7.26 7.19
N ILE A 25 1.27 -7.59 8.34
CA ILE A 25 0.51 -7.94 9.52
C ILE A 25 0.39 -6.69 10.38
N VAL A 26 -0.84 -6.23 10.58
CA VAL A 26 -1.18 -5.16 11.52
C VAL A 26 -1.48 -5.80 12.86
N THR A 27 -0.67 -5.50 13.88
CA THR A 27 -0.91 -5.97 15.25
C THR A 27 -1.39 -4.82 16.12
N LEU A 28 -2.58 -4.99 16.72
CA LEU A 28 -3.19 -4.05 17.66
C LEU A 28 -3.68 -4.83 18.89
N MET A 29 -3.11 -4.57 20.08
CA MET A 29 -3.49 -5.24 21.34
C MET A 29 -3.95 -4.24 22.41
N THR A 30 -5.06 -4.53 23.12
CA THR A 30 -5.56 -3.81 24.32
C THR A 30 -6.16 -4.79 25.35
N PRO A 31 -6.00 -4.60 26.68
CA PRO A 31 -4.79 -5.04 27.39
C PRO A 31 -4.97 -6.22 28.37
N SER A 32 -3.82 -6.81 28.74
CA SER A 32 -3.51 -7.19 30.13
C SER A 32 -2.15 -6.67 30.68
N SER A 33 -1.21 -6.16 29.86
CA SER A 33 0.00 -5.48 30.41
C SER A 33 0.82 -4.58 29.46
N SER A 34 0.55 -4.53 28.15
CA SER A 34 1.08 -3.49 27.25
C SER A 34 0.14 -3.30 26.06
N SER A 35 -0.04 -2.05 25.60
CA SER A 35 -0.71 -1.76 24.33
C SER A 35 0.33 -1.86 23.22
N LEU A 36 0.37 -2.96 22.46
CA LEU A 36 1.29 -3.08 21.33
C LEU A 36 0.57 -2.65 20.05
N ALA A 37 1.15 -1.71 19.32
CA ALA A 37 0.75 -1.36 17.96
C ALA A 37 1.96 -1.40 17.03
N LYS A 38 1.95 -2.33 16.07
CA LYS A 38 3.05 -2.49 15.12
C LYS A 38 2.61 -2.93 13.73
N LEU A 39 3.44 -2.58 12.74
CA LEU A 39 3.43 -3.18 11.41
C LEU A 39 4.55 -4.21 11.34
N THR A 40 4.23 -5.42 10.88
CA THR A 40 5.20 -6.48 10.61
C THR A 40 5.15 -6.80 9.12
N PHE A 41 6.30 -6.76 8.46
CA PHE A 41 6.44 -6.99 7.02
C PHE A 41 7.05 -8.37 6.77
N SER A 42 6.79 -8.96 5.60
CA SER A 42 7.27 -10.31 5.27
C SER A 42 8.79 -10.44 5.17
N ASP A 43 9.52 -9.33 5.01
CA ASP A 43 10.97 -9.27 5.04
C ASP A 43 11.56 -9.27 6.47
N GLY A 44 10.70 -9.37 7.49
CA GLY A 44 11.07 -9.35 8.90
C GLY A 44 11.26 -7.94 9.47
N TYR A 45 11.05 -6.89 8.68
CA TYR A 45 11.04 -5.53 9.22
C TYR A 45 9.81 -5.33 10.12
N GLU A 46 10.03 -4.64 11.24
CA GLU A 46 8.96 -4.24 12.15
C GLU A 46 9.03 -2.74 12.39
N TYR A 47 7.86 -2.09 12.35
CA TYR A 47 7.69 -0.73 12.80
C TYR A 47 6.76 -0.71 14.02
N VAL A 48 7.32 -0.40 15.19
CA VAL A 48 6.58 -0.30 16.45
C VAL A 48 6.23 1.16 16.69
N PHE A 49 4.94 1.45 16.84
CA PHE A 49 4.47 2.81 17.09
C PHE A 49 4.75 3.22 18.53
N VAL A 50 5.31 4.41 18.73
CA VAL A 50 5.39 5.02 20.08
C VAL A 50 4.00 5.50 20.50
N ARG A 51 3.25 6.09 19.56
CA ARG A 51 1.86 6.51 19.74
C ARG A 51 0.91 5.50 19.11
N HIS A 52 0.60 4.45 19.87
CA HIS A 52 -0.22 3.33 19.41
C HIS A 52 -1.57 3.74 18.76
N HIS A 53 -2.20 4.82 19.25
CA HIS A 53 -3.46 5.31 18.71
C HIS A 53 -3.40 5.73 17.23
N LEU A 54 -2.21 6.07 16.71
CA LEU A 54 -2.05 6.45 15.31
C LEU A 54 -2.30 5.26 14.38
N LEU A 55 -1.83 4.06 14.72
CA LEU A 55 -2.11 2.86 13.94
C LEU A 55 -3.59 2.49 13.99
N HIS A 56 -4.21 2.54 15.17
CA HIS A 56 -5.65 2.34 15.32
C HIS A 56 -6.46 3.31 14.45
N ARG A 57 -6.10 4.59 14.47
CA ARG A 57 -6.79 5.60 13.65
C ARG A 57 -6.52 5.40 12.16
N ALA A 58 -5.33 4.98 11.76
CA ALA A 58 -5.00 4.77 10.34
C ALA A 58 -5.85 3.68 9.68
N VAL A 59 -6.07 2.58 10.39
CA VAL A 59 -6.83 1.41 9.90
C VAL A 59 -8.35 1.53 10.11
N ALA A 60 -8.80 2.50 10.91
CA ALA A 60 -10.21 2.82 11.04
C ALA A 60 -10.69 3.60 9.79
N TYR A 61 -11.29 2.91 8.82
CA TYR A 61 -11.82 3.55 7.61
C TYR A 61 -13.34 3.82 7.68
N ARG A 62 -14.04 3.17 8.63
CA ARG A 62 -15.44 3.42 8.98
C ARG A 62 -15.58 3.40 10.50
N ASP A 63 -16.29 4.38 11.02
CA ASP A 63 -16.74 4.44 12.41
C ASP A 63 -18.23 4.75 12.41
N TYR A 64 -18.97 4.27 13.41
CA TYR A 64 -20.42 4.44 13.52
C TYR A 64 -20.83 5.93 13.50
N ASP A 65 -19.97 6.79 14.07
CA ASP A 65 -20.22 8.23 14.22
C ASP A 65 -19.47 9.10 13.20
N MET A 66 -18.49 8.55 12.47
CA MET A 66 -17.64 9.31 11.54
C MET A 66 -17.38 8.60 10.22
N ARG A 67 -17.68 9.27 9.11
CA ARG A 67 -17.19 8.87 7.78
C ARG A 67 -15.69 9.19 7.70
N SER A 68 -14.85 8.15 7.63
CA SER A 68 -13.40 8.23 7.38
C SER A 68 -12.55 8.89 8.49
N PRO A 69 -12.46 8.29 9.69
CA PRO A 69 -11.67 8.85 10.80
C PRO A 69 -10.15 8.84 10.54
N ASN A 70 -9.69 8.08 9.54
CA ASN A 70 -8.30 8.07 9.09
C ASN A 70 -7.93 9.21 8.12
N GLN A 71 -8.88 10.06 7.71
CA GLN A 71 -8.67 10.98 6.59
C GLN A 71 -7.59 12.05 6.83
N LEU A 72 -7.43 12.56 8.05
CA LEU A 72 -6.35 13.52 8.36
C LEU A 72 -4.96 12.88 8.27
N LEU A 73 -4.85 11.61 8.66
CA LEU A 73 -3.62 10.84 8.48
C LEU A 73 -3.38 10.56 6.99
N ALA A 74 -4.44 10.27 6.23
CA ALA A 74 -4.32 10.06 4.79
C ALA A 74 -3.81 11.31 4.07
N ILE A 75 -4.33 12.50 4.40
CA ILE A 75 -3.83 13.77 3.84
C ILE A 75 -2.33 13.95 4.13
N THR A 76 -1.90 13.63 5.34
CA THR A 76 -0.48 13.70 5.72
C THR A 76 0.35 12.69 4.92
N GLY A 77 -0.15 11.46 4.79
CA GLY A 77 0.52 10.39 4.07
C GLY A 77 0.64 10.63 2.57
N ASP A 78 -0.41 11.16 1.91
CA ASP A 78 -0.35 11.55 0.49
C ASP A 78 0.76 12.59 0.25
N ALA A 79 0.86 13.60 1.12
CA ALA A 79 1.91 14.61 1.03
C ALA A 79 3.33 14.00 1.19
N GLU A 80 3.51 13.08 2.14
CA GLU A 80 4.78 12.36 2.32
C GLU A 80 5.09 11.46 1.13
N ILE A 81 4.14 10.66 0.64
CA ILE A 81 4.32 9.79 -0.53
C ILE A 81 4.80 10.63 -1.72
N LYS A 82 4.11 11.74 -2.00
CA LYS A 82 4.48 12.65 -3.09
C LYS A 82 5.89 13.19 -2.92
N THR A 83 6.21 13.70 -1.74
CA THR A 83 7.49 14.36 -1.46
C THR A 83 8.65 13.36 -1.58
N LYS A 84 8.47 12.14 -1.07
CA LYS A 84 9.48 11.09 -1.11
C LYS A 84 9.70 10.52 -2.49
N LEU A 85 8.63 10.24 -3.22
CA LEU A 85 8.77 9.78 -4.59
C LEU A 85 9.38 10.86 -5.49
N ALA A 86 9.07 12.14 -5.25
CA ALA A 86 9.65 13.24 -6.02
C ALA A 86 11.14 13.42 -5.73
N ALA A 87 11.54 13.40 -4.46
CA ALA A 87 12.96 13.44 -4.07
C ALA A 87 13.72 12.27 -4.72
N GLN A 88 13.17 11.06 -4.62
CA GLN A 88 13.79 9.89 -5.22
C GLN A 88 13.85 9.95 -6.75
N TRP A 89 12.80 10.48 -7.40
CA TRP A 89 12.83 10.71 -8.84
C TRP A 89 13.94 11.67 -9.25
N ILE A 90 14.27 12.65 -8.41
CA ILE A 90 15.35 13.65 -8.60
C ILE A 90 16.75 13.07 -8.29
N ASP A 91 16.86 11.98 -7.56
CA ASP A 91 18.16 11.38 -7.25
C ASP A 91 18.53 10.24 -8.23
N ASP A 92 17.54 9.49 -8.72
CA ASP A 92 17.77 8.24 -9.45
C ASP A 92 17.71 8.34 -10.99
N SER A 93 17.19 9.43 -11.56
CA SER A 93 16.94 9.52 -13.00
C SER A 93 18.10 10.20 -13.76
N LYS A 94 18.71 9.51 -14.74
CA LYS A 94 19.75 10.13 -15.59
C LYS A 94 19.23 11.30 -16.46
N GLU A 95 17.91 11.38 -16.66
CA GLU A 95 17.25 12.40 -17.48
C GLU A 95 15.97 12.90 -16.77
N TYR A 96 16.14 13.79 -15.79
CA TYR A 96 15.03 14.37 -15.05
C TYR A 96 14.11 15.14 -15.98
N ASN A 97 12.90 14.63 -16.22
CA ASN A 97 11.86 15.38 -16.90
C ASN A 97 10.50 15.23 -16.23
N THR A 98 9.72 16.31 -16.30
CA THR A 98 8.39 16.41 -15.69
C THR A 98 7.36 15.52 -16.38
N ALA A 99 7.58 15.18 -17.65
CA ALA A 99 6.70 14.29 -18.41
C ALA A 99 6.71 12.85 -17.84
N GLY A 100 7.90 12.31 -17.56
CA GLY A 100 8.11 11.00 -16.96
C GLY A 100 7.56 10.94 -15.53
N TRP A 101 7.81 11.97 -14.73
CA TRP A 101 7.20 12.12 -13.41
C TRP A 101 5.67 12.09 -13.47
N ASN A 102 5.06 12.95 -14.30
CA ASN A 102 3.61 13.02 -14.43
C ASN A 102 3.00 11.71 -14.93
N PHE A 103 3.71 10.96 -15.77
CA PHE A 103 3.27 9.64 -16.18
C PHE A 103 3.31 8.64 -15.02
N TRP A 104 4.48 8.43 -14.40
CA TRP A 104 4.66 7.39 -13.38
C TRP A 104 3.95 7.72 -12.07
N TYR A 105 4.11 8.94 -11.57
CA TYR A 105 3.46 9.35 -10.33
C TYR A 105 1.95 9.49 -10.55
N SER A 106 1.52 10.42 -11.40
CA SER A 106 0.10 10.79 -11.45
C SER A 106 -0.80 9.75 -12.12
N ARG A 107 -0.29 8.96 -13.08
CA ARG A 107 -1.12 7.95 -13.78
C ARG A 107 -1.00 6.54 -13.21
N ILE A 108 -0.02 6.27 -12.36
CA ILE A 108 0.20 4.95 -11.77
C ILE A 108 0.19 5.06 -10.25
N LEU A 109 1.26 5.57 -9.64
CA LEU A 109 1.51 5.44 -8.19
C LEU A 109 0.52 6.22 -7.31
N ALA A 110 0.13 7.41 -7.72
CA ALA A 110 -0.82 8.26 -7.00
C ALA A 110 -2.28 7.88 -7.28
N THR A 111 -2.54 6.84 -8.08
CA THR A 111 -3.91 6.47 -8.39
C THR A 111 -4.52 5.63 -7.28
N GLN A 112 -5.77 5.93 -6.96
CA GLN A 112 -6.60 5.13 -6.06
C GLN A 112 -6.62 3.65 -6.48
N ARG A 113 -6.62 3.37 -7.80
CA ARG A 113 -6.60 2.01 -8.34
C ARG A 113 -5.32 1.27 -7.98
N PHE A 114 -4.16 1.90 -8.15
CA PHE A 114 -2.87 1.30 -7.78
C PHE A 114 -2.76 1.07 -6.28
N GLN A 115 -3.06 2.09 -5.48
CA GLN A 115 -2.96 1.98 -4.02
C GLN A 115 -3.93 0.92 -3.46
N ALA A 116 -5.16 0.85 -3.97
CA ALA A 116 -6.12 -0.18 -3.58
C ALA A 116 -5.66 -1.60 -3.98
N TRP A 117 -5.14 -1.75 -5.20
CA TRP A 117 -4.54 -3.01 -5.64
C TRP A 117 -3.36 -3.40 -4.74
N ARG A 118 -2.52 -2.44 -4.35
CA ARG A 118 -1.38 -2.72 -3.48
C ARG A 118 -1.84 -3.19 -2.11
N VAL A 119 -2.84 -2.55 -1.52
CA VAL A 119 -3.46 -2.99 -0.26
C VAL A 119 -3.97 -4.42 -0.32
N ASP A 120 -4.55 -4.83 -1.45
CA ASP A 120 -5.00 -6.21 -1.67
C ASP A 120 -3.82 -7.19 -1.70
N GLN A 121 -2.72 -6.82 -2.36
CA GLN A 121 -1.47 -7.61 -2.36
C GLN A 121 -0.86 -7.73 -0.97
N LEU A 122 -0.92 -6.67 -0.16
CA LEU A 122 -0.40 -6.67 1.21
C LEU A 122 -1.24 -7.52 2.18
N GLY A 123 -2.46 -7.90 1.79
CA GLY A 123 -3.40 -8.63 2.64
C GLY A 123 -3.88 -7.83 3.84
N LEU A 124 -3.81 -6.48 3.79
CA LEU A 124 -4.06 -5.59 4.93
C LEU A 124 -5.46 -5.81 5.56
N PHE A 125 -6.45 -6.12 4.71
CA PHE A 125 -7.84 -6.38 5.10
C PHE A 125 -8.21 -7.88 5.10
N ASN A 126 -7.27 -8.77 4.78
CA ASN A 126 -7.47 -10.22 4.77
C ASN A 126 -7.09 -10.88 6.11
N ALA A 127 -6.32 -10.18 6.95
CA ALA A 127 -6.11 -10.60 8.32
C ALA A 127 -7.46 -10.64 9.05
N THR A 128 -7.66 -11.63 9.92
CA THR A 128 -8.74 -11.71 10.92
C THR A 128 -8.61 -10.55 11.91
N ASN A 129 -8.82 -9.35 11.39
CA ASN A 129 -8.70 -8.11 12.10
C ASN A 129 -10.12 -7.67 12.38
N ASP A 130 -10.47 -7.71 13.67
CA ASP A 130 -11.66 -7.07 14.26
C ASP A 130 -11.71 -5.54 14.00
N LEU A 131 -10.76 -5.01 13.24
CA LEU A 131 -10.63 -3.63 12.76
C LEU A 131 -11.66 -3.30 11.65
N LEU A 132 -12.30 -4.31 11.05
CA LEU A 132 -13.38 -4.13 10.08
C LEU A 132 -14.70 -3.83 10.81
N LEU A 133 -14.82 -2.65 11.40
CA LEU A 133 -16.00 -2.19 12.17
C LEU A 133 -17.34 -2.28 11.40
N SER A 134 -17.36 -2.52 10.09
CA SER A 134 -18.58 -2.49 9.28
C SER A 134 -19.05 -3.82 8.70
N GLY A 135 -18.30 -4.93 8.85
CA GLY A 135 -18.66 -6.24 8.26
C GLY A 135 -18.73 -6.29 6.72
N ALA A 136 -18.74 -5.15 6.04
CA ALA A 136 -18.74 -5.00 4.60
C ALA A 136 -17.31 -4.82 4.06
N PRO A 137 -17.01 -5.37 2.87
CA PRO A 137 -15.69 -5.25 2.27
C PRO A 137 -15.36 -3.76 1.99
N PRO A 138 -14.10 -3.33 2.22
CA PRO A 138 -13.68 -1.97 1.95
C PRO A 138 -13.72 -1.67 0.45
N THR A 139 -14.23 -0.50 0.10
CA THR A 139 -14.19 0.05 -1.26
C THR A 139 -12.75 0.36 -1.69
N PRO A 140 -12.46 0.48 -2.99
CA PRO A 140 -11.14 0.90 -3.45
C PRO A 140 -10.70 2.24 -2.83
N ARG A 141 -11.64 3.14 -2.52
CA ARG A 141 -11.34 4.43 -1.90
C ARG A 141 -10.84 4.25 -0.49
N GLU A 142 -11.57 3.46 0.30
CA GLU A 142 -11.19 3.17 1.69
C GLU A 142 -9.86 2.44 1.77
N LYS A 143 -9.58 1.54 0.82
CA LYS A 143 -8.27 0.88 0.71
C LYS A 143 -7.14 1.89 0.47
N SER A 144 -7.26 2.70 -0.58
CA SER A 144 -6.30 3.75 -0.93
C SER A 144 -6.08 4.73 0.24
N THR A 145 -7.15 5.27 0.82
CA THR A 145 -7.08 6.17 1.98
C THR A 145 -6.43 5.51 3.19
N THR A 146 -6.64 4.21 3.42
CA THR A 146 -5.98 3.49 4.53
C THR A 146 -4.48 3.35 4.30
N LEU A 147 -4.05 3.09 3.05
CA LEU A 147 -2.63 3.01 2.71
C LEU A 147 -1.92 4.35 2.97
N GLU A 148 -2.52 5.45 2.51
CA GLU A 148 -2.04 6.81 2.78
C GLU A 148 -2.03 7.08 4.29
N ALA A 149 -3.10 6.72 5.01
CA ALA A 149 -3.19 6.93 6.44
C ALA A 149 -2.12 6.15 7.23
N LEU A 150 -1.72 4.97 6.79
CA LEU A 150 -0.61 4.23 7.39
C LEU A 150 0.72 4.98 7.24
N VAL A 151 1.00 5.49 6.03
CA VAL A 151 2.20 6.32 5.81
C VAL A 151 2.15 7.58 6.67
N GLY A 152 1.01 8.26 6.72
CA GLY A 152 0.81 9.45 7.55
C GLY A 152 0.96 9.16 9.05
N ALA A 153 0.46 8.01 9.51
CA ALA A 153 0.62 7.58 10.91
C ALA A 153 2.09 7.37 11.26
N VAL A 154 2.85 6.69 10.40
CA VAL A 154 4.30 6.51 10.58
C VAL A 154 5.02 7.85 10.55
N ALA A 155 4.70 8.71 9.59
CA ALA A 155 5.33 10.02 9.46
C ALA A 155 5.12 10.88 10.71
N VAL A 156 3.88 10.94 11.19
CA VAL A 156 3.57 11.62 12.44
C VAL A 156 4.31 10.95 13.59
N ASP A 157 4.27 9.62 13.72
CA ASP A 157 4.83 8.88 14.85
C ASP A 157 6.35 9.05 15.00
N CYS A 158 7.09 8.92 13.89
CA CYS A 158 8.55 9.12 13.86
C CYS A 158 8.98 10.58 13.71
N GLN A 159 8.07 11.55 13.88
CA GLN A 159 8.35 12.99 13.77
C GLN A 159 9.01 13.37 12.44
N TYR A 160 8.48 12.86 11.34
CA TYR A 160 8.95 13.12 9.99
C TYR A 160 10.38 12.64 9.72
N HIS A 161 10.89 11.66 10.48
CA HIS A 161 12.20 11.06 10.24
C HIS A 161 12.23 10.32 8.90
N HIS A 162 12.81 10.98 7.91
CA HIS A 162 12.80 10.59 6.51
C HIS A 162 13.22 9.13 6.21
N PRO A 163 14.35 8.61 6.73
CA PRO A 163 14.74 7.23 6.46
C PRO A 163 13.72 6.19 6.96
N THR A 164 13.04 6.48 8.06
CA THR A 164 12.03 5.57 8.63
C THR A 164 10.79 5.52 7.74
N ILE A 165 10.32 6.68 7.28
CA ILE A 165 9.17 6.79 6.38
C ILE A 165 9.45 6.05 5.07
N GLU A 166 10.61 6.30 4.46
CA GLU A 166 10.99 5.66 3.20
C GLU A 166 11.09 4.14 3.34
N LYS A 167 11.65 3.66 4.46
CA LYS A 167 11.72 2.21 4.73
C LYS A 167 10.34 1.58 4.81
N VAL A 168 9.39 2.22 5.52
CA VAL A 168 7.99 1.76 5.57
C VAL A 168 7.33 1.85 4.20
N MET A 169 7.51 2.95 3.47
CA MET A 169 6.94 3.12 2.13
C MET A 169 7.42 2.02 1.17
N ARG A 170 8.73 1.69 1.17
CA ARG A 170 9.29 0.58 0.39
C ARG A 170 8.67 -0.75 0.77
N ALA A 171 8.53 -1.02 2.08
CA ALA A 171 7.89 -2.25 2.56
C ALA A 171 6.38 -2.30 2.23
N LEU A 172 5.70 -1.16 2.14
CA LEU A 172 4.34 -1.06 1.59
C LEU A 172 4.30 -1.17 0.06
N GLY A 173 5.45 -1.23 -0.63
CA GLY A 173 5.58 -1.28 -2.08
C GLY A 173 5.24 0.03 -2.79
N ILE A 174 5.34 1.16 -2.08
CA ILE A 174 5.19 2.52 -2.62
C ILE A 174 6.59 3.11 -2.74
N PHE A 175 7.28 2.86 -3.86
CA PHE A 175 8.64 3.35 -4.04
C PHE A 175 8.95 3.59 -5.51
N TRP A 176 10.05 4.29 -5.75
CA TRP A 176 10.70 4.41 -7.04
C TRP A 176 12.16 3.91 -6.88
N PRO A 177 12.95 3.80 -7.94
CA PRO A 177 12.55 3.24 -9.22
C PRO A 177 12.07 1.80 -9.08
N TYR A 178 11.18 1.42 -9.98
CA TYR A 178 10.90 0.02 -10.28
C TYR A 178 11.91 -0.52 -11.30
N ALA A 179 12.23 -1.80 -11.23
CA ALA A 179 12.91 -2.52 -12.29
C ALA A 179 12.06 -2.50 -13.58
N ASP A 180 12.68 -2.70 -14.74
CA ASP A 180 11.96 -2.61 -16.02
C ASP A 180 10.88 -3.69 -16.17
N GLU A 181 11.09 -4.87 -15.58
CA GLU A 181 10.08 -5.93 -15.49
C GLU A 181 8.88 -5.50 -14.65
N GLU A 182 9.12 -4.87 -13.50
CA GLU A 182 8.07 -4.32 -12.62
C GLU A 182 7.30 -3.19 -13.33
N LYS A 183 8.00 -2.30 -14.07
CA LYS A 183 7.38 -1.28 -14.91
C LYS A 183 6.47 -1.90 -15.98
N ALA A 184 6.92 -2.96 -16.64
CA ALA A 184 6.13 -3.67 -17.65
C ALA A 184 4.89 -4.33 -17.03
N ALA A 185 5.04 -4.96 -15.86
CA ALA A 185 3.93 -5.55 -15.12
C ALA A 185 2.88 -4.51 -14.70
N LEU A 186 3.31 -3.33 -14.25
CA LEU A 186 2.41 -2.22 -13.92
C LEU A 186 1.64 -1.75 -15.16
N ARG A 187 2.32 -1.57 -16.31
CA ARG A 187 1.65 -1.19 -17.56
C ARG A 187 0.57 -2.18 -17.97
N GLN A 188 0.87 -3.48 -17.91
CA GLN A 188 -0.11 -4.54 -18.18
C GLN A 188 -1.28 -4.49 -17.18
N THR A 189 -0.99 -4.37 -15.88
CA THR A 189 -2.01 -4.35 -14.82
C THR A 189 -2.98 -3.17 -14.95
N PHE A 190 -2.48 -2.02 -15.41
CA PHE A 190 -3.26 -0.78 -15.53
C PHE A 190 -3.71 -0.43 -16.95
N ASN A 191 -3.45 -1.31 -17.94
CA ASN A 191 -3.76 -1.12 -19.37
C ASN A 191 -3.18 0.20 -19.92
N LEU A 192 -1.88 0.43 -19.70
CA LEU A 192 -1.14 1.63 -20.12
C LEU A 192 -0.15 1.37 -21.25
#